data_AF-A0A960WHZ0-F1
#
_entry.id   AF-A0A960WHZ0-F1
#
_cell.length_a   1.000
_cell.length_b   1.000
_cell.length_c   1.000
_cell.angle_alpha   90.00
_cell.angle_beta   90.00
_cell.angle_gamma   90.00
#
_symmetry.space_group_name_H-M   'P 1'
#
loop_
_entity.id
_entity.type
_entity.pdbx_description
1 polymer ?
#
loop_
_entity_poly.entity_id
_entity_poly.type
_entity_poly.pdbx_seq_one_letter_code
_entity_poly.pdbx_strand_id
1 'polypeptide(L)'
;MAVTSGAYRKSNKSKLLKFFLAVGLYFSLGTSVYPVAKDFFFGAGGSSFQAHQLQGVVIQKASSGEENVLLERKSVELQELQSEYLFLNFDSTLRSGRAGFGIDVARYRNIKGNNIVGMAASFEQPKHGIDLEPPEYLFTERKDHIGDFSIYLRFKPYERKNRMDILRKGGVFEGKLTAMYLYLENGQAVFSFRNIFSLGNVSAENVLLRTRTSVSSEKFNELLLTYNEAKGEMTVYLNGIEQDKIFVTVNGKSGATTLLGKFHAFDGSRLQIGRGFLGAIDEMLLANAVVDPATGSGHFGKPVKLAGRMDVDKGVFTSPRYDIGYSASSILKVLMNTEIPAGTRLKFFIRYSNLPFKPDTPDYELPFRPWRAMEVSARFFQYRIELFSDASGRISPRLKSLHIATRQNLPPAPPQGLAVIDESIEQITLSFFRNPELDVIKGGRYHIYYGLTQDKPLGVIRYARAESLEGGGSLLKTINDKDFRLTGKDTNRLQITITNEMIEQNIVYTRNKPELRFEYPLLQGDIPYYFWVTACDSAYDEAPELRDHESKRSNVVIARPR
;
A
#
# COMPACT_ATOMS: atom_id res chain seq x y z
N MET A 1 -24.46 20.92 -93.77
CA MET A 1 -24.41 19.83 -92.77
C MET A 1 -23.47 20.28 -91.67
N ALA A 2 -23.75 20.29 -90.37
CA ALA A 2 -24.91 20.05 -89.55
C ALA A 2 -24.48 20.45 -88.11
N VAL A 3 -25.32 21.23 -87.41
CA VAL A 3 -25.69 20.98 -85.99
C VAL A 3 -24.65 21.36 -84.90
N THR A 4 -24.85 22.51 -84.21
CA THR A 4 -25.25 22.73 -82.77
C THR A 4 -24.34 22.07 -81.72
N SER A 5 -24.09 22.54 -80.50
CA SER A 5 -24.57 23.56 -79.54
C SER A 5 -23.49 23.57 -78.43
N GLY A 6 -23.15 24.66 -77.74
CA GLY A 6 -23.98 25.28 -76.70
C GLY A 6 -23.89 24.54 -75.36
N ALA A 7 -23.30 25.20 -74.35
CA ALA A 7 -23.80 25.33 -72.97
C ALA A 7 -22.86 24.93 -71.79
N TYR A 8 -22.61 25.95 -70.97
CA TYR A 8 -22.69 25.95 -69.50
C TYR A 8 -21.62 25.25 -68.65
N ARG A 9 -20.61 26.04 -68.27
CA ARG A 9 -19.77 25.80 -67.09
C ARG A 9 -20.37 26.55 -65.89
N LYS A 10 -21.20 25.88 -65.08
CA LYS A 10 -21.68 26.39 -63.78
C LYS A 10 -21.25 25.46 -62.63
N SER A 11 -20.43 26.03 -61.74
CA SER A 11 -20.37 25.79 -60.29
C SER A 11 -20.40 24.34 -59.76
N ASN A 12 -19.22 23.80 -59.44
CA ASN A 12 -19.07 22.61 -58.58
C ASN A 12 -18.59 22.94 -57.14
N LYS A 13 -18.49 24.22 -56.76
CA LYS A 13 -18.05 24.63 -55.42
C LYS A 13 -19.13 24.44 -54.33
N SER A 14 -20.43 24.41 -54.68
CA SER A 14 -21.50 24.23 -53.69
C SER A 14 -21.75 22.78 -53.27
N LYS A 15 -21.36 21.79 -54.10
CA LYS A 15 -21.49 20.36 -53.73
C LYS A 15 -20.36 19.90 -52.81
N LEU A 16 -19.13 20.39 -53.00
CA LEU A 16 -18.01 20.06 -52.11
C LEU A 16 -18.20 20.69 -50.72
N LEU A 17 -18.71 21.92 -50.65
CA LEU A 17 -18.98 22.60 -49.38
C LEU A 17 -20.15 21.95 -48.62
N LYS A 18 -21.19 21.46 -49.33
CA LYS A 18 -22.28 20.69 -48.72
C LYS A 18 -21.86 19.29 -48.26
N PHE A 19 -20.89 18.65 -48.93
CA PHE A 19 -20.34 17.38 -48.49
C PHE A 19 -19.46 17.53 -47.24
N PHE A 20 -18.63 18.58 -47.16
CA PHE A 20 -17.86 18.89 -45.95
C PHE A 20 -18.72 19.36 -44.77
N LEU A 21 -19.83 20.07 -45.01
CA LEU A 21 -20.79 20.41 -43.95
C LEU A 21 -21.62 19.19 -43.49
N ALA A 22 -21.94 18.25 -44.39
CA ALA A 22 -22.67 17.03 -44.02
C ALA A 22 -21.78 16.01 -43.28
N VAL A 23 -20.49 15.90 -43.64
CA VAL A 23 -19.52 15.06 -42.92
C VAL A 23 -19.08 15.74 -41.61
N GLY A 24 -19.02 17.07 -41.57
CA GLY A 24 -18.77 17.85 -40.34
C GLY A 24 -19.91 17.80 -39.33
N LEU A 25 -21.18 17.79 -39.79
CA LEU A 25 -22.34 17.62 -38.90
C LEU A 25 -22.55 16.17 -38.43
N TYR A 26 -22.12 15.17 -39.20
CA TYR A 26 -22.15 13.77 -38.74
C TYR A 26 -21.09 13.46 -37.68
N PHE A 27 -20.01 14.26 -37.61
CA PHE A 27 -19.00 14.13 -36.57
C PHE A 27 -19.32 14.92 -35.28
N SER A 28 -20.36 15.76 -35.26
CA SER A 28 -20.71 16.59 -34.10
C SER A 28 -21.95 16.15 -33.31
N LEU A 29 -22.52 14.97 -33.59
CA LEU A 29 -23.67 14.42 -32.85
C LEU A 29 -23.43 13.04 -32.23
N GLY A 30 -22.21 12.51 -32.33
CA GLY A 30 -21.76 11.41 -31.51
C GLY A 30 -21.01 11.93 -30.30
N THR A 31 -21.69 12.50 -29.31
CA THR A 31 -21.13 12.48 -27.95
C THR A 31 -21.13 11.04 -27.51
N SER A 32 -20.10 10.29 -27.89
CA SER A 32 -19.71 9.11 -27.16
C SER A 32 -19.58 9.57 -25.72
N VAL A 33 -20.48 9.12 -24.86
CA VAL A 33 -20.31 9.25 -23.41
C VAL A 33 -19.04 8.48 -23.10
N TYR A 34 -17.90 9.16 -23.14
CA TYR A 34 -16.65 8.55 -22.73
C TYR A 34 -16.84 8.14 -21.28
N PRO A 35 -16.62 6.86 -20.94
CA PRO A 35 -16.68 6.44 -19.55
C PRO A 35 -15.71 7.32 -18.76
N VAL A 36 -16.21 7.96 -17.70
CA VAL A 36 -15.38 8.80 -16.83
C VAL A 36 -14.49 7.86 -16.03
N ALA A 37 -13.21 7.81 -16.40
CA ALA A 37 -12.20 7.06 -15.65
C ALA A 37 -11.90 7.80 -14.35
N LYS A 38 -12.00 7.09 -13.22
CA LYS A 38 -11.61 7.59 -11.90
C LYS A 38 -10.48 6.76 -11.35
N ASP A 39 -9.29 6.99 -11.87
CA ASP A 39 -8.11 6.21 -11.53
C ASP A 39 -7.49 6.67 -10.20
N PHE A 40 -6.95 5.71 -9.45
CA PHE A 40 -6.26 5.96 -8.18
C PHE A 40 -4.77 5.67 -8.35
N PHE A 41 -3.94 6.71 -8.19
CA PHE A 41 -2.48 6.64 -8.31
C PHE A 41 -1.83 6.91 -6.96
N PHE A 42 -0.86 6.07 -6.58
CA PHE A 42 -0.08 6.22 -5.35
C PHE A 42 1.41 6.07 -5.61
N GLY A 43 2.24 6.80 -4.87
CA GLY A 43 3.70 6.78 -4.99
C GLY A 43 4.20 7.75 -6.06
N ALA A 44 5.12 7.30 -6.92
CA ALA A 44 5.72 8.13 -7.98
C ALA A 44 4.65 8.81 -8.86
N GLY A 45 4.56 10.15 -8.78
CA GLY A 45 3.59 10.96 -9.54
C GLY A 45 2.14 10.86 -9.08
N GLY A 46 1.87 10.18 -7.96
CA GLY A 46 0.52 9.98 -7.41
C GLY A 46 0.34 10.55 -6.01
N SER A 47 -0.75 10.15 -5.36
CA SER A 47 -0.99 10.43 -3.94
C SER A 47 0.03 9.71 -3.05
N SER A 48 0.29 10.29 -1.88
CA SER A 48 1.20 9.70 -0.91
C SER A 48 0.62 8.42 -0.27
N PHE A 49 1.50 7.51 0.16
CA PHE A 49 1.13 6.33 0.96
C PHE A 49 0.91 6.64 2.45
N GLN A 50 1.10 7.89 2.89
CA GLN A 50 1.07 8.25 4.32
C GLN A 50 -0.31 8.10 4.99
N ALA A 51 -1.40 8.07 4.21
CA ALA A 51 -2.75 7.87 4.73
C ALA A 51 -3.08 6.39 5.03
N HIS A 52 -2.16 5.47 4.73
CA HIS A 52 -2.36 4.04 4.92
C HIS A 52 -2.07 3.63 6.36
N GLN A 53 -2.81 2.63 6.83
CA GLN A 53 -2.48 1.95 8.07
C GLN A 53 -1.28 1.04 7.84
N LEU A 54 -0.20 1.25 8.61
CA LEU A 54 1.07 0.54 8.49
C LEU A 54 1.26 -0.41 9.68
N GLN A 55 1.68 -1.64 9.42
CA GLN A 55 2.08 -2.63 10.42
C GLN A 55 3.33 -3.37 9.94
N GLY A 56 4.47 -3.23 10.62
CA GLY A 56 5.72 -3.89 10.23
C GLY A 56 6.27 -3.43 8.87
N VAL A 57 5.93 -2.22 8.46
CA VAL A 57 6.34 -1.59 7.19
C VAL A 57 6.62 -0.10 7.41
N VAL A 58 7.50 0.45 6.59
CA VAL A 58 7.86 1.87 6.62
C VAL A 58 7.79 2.48 5.23
N ILE A 59 7.45 3.77 5.17
CA ILE A 59 7.49 4.57 3.94
C ILE A 59 8.81 5.33 3.91
N GLN A 60 9.58 5.11 2.85
CA GLN A 60 10.91 5.63 2.67
C GLN A 60 10.98 6.52 1.45
N LYS A 61 11.39 7.77 1.63
CA LYS A 61 11.63 8.68 0.50
C LYS A 61 13.00 8.41 -0.12
N ALA A 62 13.01 8.19 -1.43
CA ALA A 62 14.22 8.15 -2.26
C ALA A 62 14.80 9.56 -2.39
N SER A 63 16.06 9.65 -2.83
CA SER A 63 16.71 10.92 -3.16
C SER A 63 15.97 11.71 -4.25
N SER A 64 15.25 11.02 -5.14
CA SER A 64 14.34 11.61 -6.13
C SER A 64 13.05 12.21 -5.53
N GLY A 65 12.81 12.02 -4.23
CA GLY A 65 11.56 12.38 -3.55
C GLY A 65 10.46 11.32 -3.62
N GLU A 66 10.65 10.26 -4.41
CA GLU A 66 9.68 9.16 -4.56
C GLU A 66 9.52 8.35 -3.27
N GLU A 67 8.28 7.98 -2.93
CA GLU A 67 7.98 7.14 -1.78
C GLU A 67 8.11 5.65 -2.12
N ASN A 68 8.75 4.90 -1.25
CA ASN A 68 8.87 3.44 -1.34
C ASN A 68 8.31 2.82 -0.06
N VAL A 69 7.45 1.82 -0.20
CA VAL A 69 6.99 1.00 0.93
C VAL A 69 7.86 -0.25 1.02
N LEU A 70 8.44 -0.51 2.20
CA LEU A 70 9.24 -1.69 2.50
C LEU A 70 8.97 -2.19 3.92
N LEU A 71 9.48 -3.37 4.26
CA LEU A 71 9.42 -3.90 5.62
C LEU A 71 10.17 -3.01 6.61
N GLU A 72 9.60 -2.90 7.80
CA GLU A 72 10.27 -2.29 8.94
C GLU A 72 11.39 -3.22 9.42
N ARG A 73 12.57 -2.66 9.69
CA ARG A 73 13.67 -3.42 10.26
C ARG A 73 13.50 -3.46 11.78
N LYS A 74 13.59 -4.66 12.36
CA LYS A 74 13.55 -4.89 13.81
C LYS A 74 14.95 -4.75 14.42
N SER A 75 15.02 -4.25 15.66
CA SER A 75 16.23 -4.25 16.49
C SER A 75 16.67 -5.67 16.84
N VAL A 76 17.89 -5.81 17.35
CA VAL A 76 18.42 -7.08 17.86
C VAL A 76 17.54 -7.58 19.02
N GLU A 77 17.08 -8.83 18.95
CA GLU A 77 16.31 -9.45 20.04
C GLU A 77 17.26 -9.90 21.17
N LEU A 78 17.42 -9.04 22.18
CA LEU A 78 18.32 -9.29 23.32
C LEU A 78 17.80 -10.35 24.31
N GLN A 79 16.53 -10.77 24.22
CA GLN A 79 15.91 -11.71 25.17
C GLN A 79 16.51 -13.12 25.10
N GLU A 80 17.15 -13.49 23.98
CA GLU A 80 17.88 -14.77 23.84
C GLU A 80 19.28 -14.72 24.48
N LEU A 81 19.81 -13.52 24.75
CA LEU A 81 21.08 -13.33 25.44
C LEU A 81 20.83 -13.40 26.95
N GLN A 82 20.91 -14.60 27.53
CA GLN A 82 20.92 -14.79 28.99
C GLN A 82 22.20 -14.24 29.67
N SER A 83 22.98 -13.40 28.98
CA SER A 83 24.34 -13.00 29.32
C SER A 83 24.47 -11.51 29.65
N GLU A 84 25.59 -11.15 30.26
CA GLU A 84 25.94 -9.77 30.58
C GLU A 84 26.43 -9.04 29.31
N TYR A 85 25.77 -7.93 28.93
CA TYR A 85 26.06 -7.18 27.71
C TYR A 85 26.09 -5.65 27.92
N LEU A 86 26.70 -4.95 26.96
CA LEU A 86 26.60 -3.51 26.74
C LEU A 86 25.90 -3.30 25.40
N PHE A 87 24.80 -2.56 25.39
CA PHE A 87 24.04 -2.25 24.17
C PHE A 87 23.80 -0.74 24.03
N LEU A 88 24.13 -0.19 22.86
CA LEU A 88 23.96 1.20 22.49
C LEU A 88 23.11 1.29 21.21
N ASN A 89 21.82 1.57 21.36
CA ASN A 89 20.87 1.77 20.25
C ASN A 89 20.73 3.22 19.80
N PHE A 90 21.20 4.19 20.59
CA PHE A 90 21.14 5.64 20.27
C PHE A 90 19.75 6.26 20.03
N ASP A 91 18.66 5.52 20.25
CA ASP A 91 17.27 6.01 20.18
C ASP A 91 16.99 7.21 21.08
N SER A 92 17.80 7.36 22.12
CA SER A 92 17.86 8.56 22.95
C SER A 92 19.30 9.04 23.08
N THR A 93 19.46 10.33 23.39
CA THR A 93 20.80 10.88 23.66
C THR A 93 21.39 10.19 24.89
N LEU A 94 22.58 9.62 24.73
CA LEU A 94 23.33 9.01 25.82
C LEU A 94 23.66 10.09 26.85
N ARG A 95 23.29 9.84 28.12
CA ARG A 95 23.56 10.74 29.25
C ARG A 95 24.36 9.99 30.31
N SER A 96 25.26 10.70 30.98
CA SER A 96 25.96 10.18 32.17
C SER A 96 24.94 9.75 33.23
N GLY A 97 24.99 8.47 33.65
CA GLY A 97 24.30 7.98 34.84
C GLY A 97 22.97 7.24 34.66
N ARG A 98 22.68 6.60 33.52
CA ARG A 98 21.40 5.88 33.32
C ARG A 98 21.44 4.45 32.80
N ALA A 99 22.61 3.91 32.49
CA ALA A 99 22.77 2.52 32.12
C ALA A 99 23.88 1.93 33.00
N GLY A 100 23.96 0.62 33.20
CA GLY A 100 24.94 -0.05 34.09
C GLY A 100 26.42 0.10 33.71
N PHE A 101 26.81 1.23 33.13
CA PHE A 101 28.12 1.66 32.69
C PHE A 101 28.23 3.20 32.83
N GLY A 102 29.43 3.70 33.12
CA GLY A 102 29.69 5.14 33.23
C GLY A 102 29.93 5.77 31.87
N ILE A 103 29.30 6.90 31.55
CA ILE A 103 29.61 7.68 30.34
C ILE A 103 30.36 8.94 30.75
N ASP A 104 31.61 9.05 30.30
CA ASP A 104 32.48 10.21 30.55
C ASP A 104 32.30 11.28 29.47
N VAL A 105 32.23 10.83 28.21
CA VAL A 105 32.09 11.70 27.04
C VAL A 105 31.06 11.07 26.12
N ALA A 106 30.11 11.88 25.64
CA ALA A 106 29.19 11.50 24.57
C ALA A 106 29.00 12.70 23.63
N ARG A 107 29.80 12.75 22.56
CA ARG A 107 29.75 13.81 21.55
C ARG A 107 29.48 13.19 20.18
N TYR A 108 28.25 13.33 19.71
CA TYR A 108 27.82 12.90 18.39
C TYR A 108 26.52 13.63 18.05
N ARG A 109 26.07 13.54 16.80
CA ARG A 109 24.75 14.02 16.39
C ARG A 109 23.80 12.83 16.25
N ASN A 110 22.66 12.85 16.93
CA ASN A 110 21.59 11.89 16.66
C ASN A 110 21.05 12.14 15.24
N ILE A 111 21.01 11.09 14.41
CA ILE A 111 20.42 11.15 13.08
C ILE A 111 19.30 10.12 12.96
N LYS A 112 18.29 10.44 12.18
CA LYS A 112 17.20 9.53 11.78
C LYS A 112 17.19 9.45 10.26
N GLY A 113 16.77 8.31 9.72
CA GLY A 113 16.65 8.17 8.28
C GLY A 113 16.49 6.74 7.85
N ASN A 114 16.67 6.55 6.55
CA ASN A 114 16.46 5.28 5.88
C ASN A 114 17.47 4.23 6.36
N ASN A 115 17.01 3.01 6.67
CA ASN A 115 17.81 1.90 7.22
C ASN A 115 18.44 2.16 8.59
N ILE A 116 18.06 3.22 9.30
CA ILE A 116 18.38 3.43 10.72
C ILE A 116 17.23 2.84 11.54
N VAL A 117 17.57 2.04 12.56
CA VAL A 117 16.55 1.54 13.50
C VAL A 117 16.43 2.62 14.58
N GLY A 118 15.28 3.31 14.63
CA GLY A 118 15.09 4.46 15.52
C GLY A 118 16.04 5.64 15.23
N MET A 119 17.15 5.78 15.96
CA MET A 119 18.18 6.79 15.73
C MET A 119 19.60 6.22 15.74
N ALA A 120 20.53 6.85 15.01
CA ALA A 120 21.96 6.49 15.00
C ALA A 120 22.84 7.63 15.50
N ALA A 121 24.03 7.32 16.00
CA ALA A 121 25.06 8.29 16.36
C ALA A 121 25.95 8.65 15.16
N SER A 122 25.95 9.92 14.76
CA SER A 122 26.78 10.45 13.68
C SER A 122 28.03 11.18 14.19
N PHE A 123 29.19 10.75 13.70
CA PHE A 123 30.53 11.21 14.02
C PHE A 123 31.09 11.98 12.81
N GLU A 124 30.89 13.30 12.79
CA GLU A 124 31.28 14.16 11.66
C GLU A 124 32.35 15.19 12.02
N GLN A 125 32.52 15.49 13.30
CA GLN A 125 33.46 16.51 13.75
C GLN A 125 34.66 15.88 14.47
N PRO A 126 35.85 16.51 14.43
CA PRO A 126 37.05 15.99 15.10
C PRO A 126 36.89 15.71 16.60
N LYS A 127 35.98 16.44 17.27
CA LYS A 127 35.69 16.28 18.71
C LYS A 127 34.61 15.24 19.00
N HIS A 128 33.98 14.65 17.98
CA HIS A 128 32.99 13.60 18.18
C HIS A 128 33.68 12.32 18.67
N GLY A 129 32.97 11.57 19.50
CA GLY A 129 33.44 10.38 20.18
C GLY A 129 32.63 10.11 21.43
N ILE A 130 32.63 8.85 21.86
CA ILE A 130 32.06 8.40 23.12
C ILE A 130 33.19 7.76 23.92
N ASP A 131 33.33 8.17 25.17
CA ASP A 131 34.17 7.49 26.15
C ASP A 131 33.27 6.99 27.25
N LEU A 132 33.37 5.70 27.53
CA LEU A 132 32.62 5.08 28.60
C LEU A 132 33.49 4.13 29.42
N GLU A 133 33.13 3.98 30.67
CA GLU A 133 33.59 2.92 31.55
C GLU A 133 32.77 1.67 31.25
N PRO A 134 33.36 0.59 30.71
CA PRO A 134 32.59 -0.62 30.45
C PRO A 134 32.04 -1.19 31.77
N PRO A 135 30.89 -1.88 31.75
CA PRO A 135 30.40 -2.60 32.93
C PRO A 135 31.47 -3.54 33.49
N GLU A 136 31.47 -3.77 34.81
CA GLU A 136 32.51 -4.58 35.49
C GLU A 136 32.67 -5.98 34.90
N TYR A 137 31.63 -6.53 34.28
CA TYR A 137 31.68 -7.84 33.65
C TYR A 137 32.29 -7.88 32.26
N LEU A 138 32.38 -6.76 31.54
CA LEU A 138 32.68 -6.72 30.11
C LEU A 138 34.06 -6.11 29.86
N PHE A 139 35.00 -6.91 29.35
CA PHE A 139 36.35 -6.46 28.99
C PHE A 139 37.07 -5.71 30.11
N THR A 140 36.97 -6.18 31.35
CA THR A 140 37.62 -5.56 32.52
C THR A 140 38.68 -6.48 33.13
N GLU A 141 39.48 -5.92 34.03
CA GLU A 141 40.50 -6.61 34.82
C GLU A 141 39.94 -7.53 35.93
N ARG A 142 38.63 -7.44 36.23
CA ARG A 142 38.02 -8.10 37.41
C ARG A 142 37.66 -9.57 37.17
N LYS A 143 37.82 -10.07 35.95
CA LYS A 143 37.72 -11.49 35.61
C LYS A 143 39.10 -12.09 35.37
N ASP A 144 39.28 -13.37 35.72
CA ASP A 144 40.52 -14.10 35.47
C ASP A 144 40.89 -14.14 33.98
N HIS A 145 39.87 -14.17 33.11
CA HIS A 145 39.92 -14.04 31.66
C HIS A 145 38.55 -13.56 31.11
N ILE A 146 38.52 -13.11 29.87
CA ILE A 146 37.34 -12.50 29.21
C ILE A 146 36.25 -13.55 28.92
N GLY A 147 36.63 -14.78 28.58
CA GLY A 147 35.70 -15.84 28.15
C GLY A 147 35.18 -15.64 26.73
N ASP A 148 34.07 -16.31 26.42
CA ASP A 148 33.34 -16.11 25.15
C ASP A 148 32.89 -14.65 25.01
N PHE A 149 33.06 -14.07 23.83
CA PHE A 149 32.55 -12.72 23.59
C PHE A 149 32.12 -12.48 22.13
N SER A 150 31.28 -11.45 21.96
CA SER A 150 30.90 -10.93 20.66
C SER A 150 30.93 -9.41 20.61
N ILE A 151 31.32 -8.87 19.46
CA ILE A 151 31.29 -7.45 19.14
C ILE A 151 30.45 -7.27 17.88
N TYR A 152 29.30 -6.62 18.01
CA TYR A 152 28.41 -6.30 16.92
C TYR A 152 28.16 -4.80 16.82
N LEU A 153 28.03 -4.30 15.61
CA LEU A 153 27.58 -2.94 15.33
C LEU A 153 27.05 -2.81 13.91
N ARG A 154 26.14 -1.86 13.73
CA ARG A 154 25.77 -1.33 12.43
C ARG A 154 26.51 -0.03 12.23
N PHE A 155 27.11 0.17 11.06
CA PHE A 155 27.88 1.38 10.80
C PHE A 155 27.86 1.78 9.33
N LYS A 156 27.82 3.09 9.08
CA LYS A 156 27.85 3.72 7.77
C LYS A 156 29.07 4.64 7.68
N PRO A 157 30.17 4.24 7.05
CA PRO A 157 31.28 5.15 6.77
C PRO A 157 30.87 6.13 5.66
N TYR A 158 31.11 7.43 5.85
CA TYR A 158 30.76 8.45 4.85
C TYR A 158 31.82 8.54 3.74
N GLU A 159 33.08 8.29 4.07
CA GLU A 159 34.16 8.32 3.10
C GLU A 159 35.10 7.12 3.26
N ARG A 160 35.96 6.91 2.25
CA ARG A 160 37.09 5.99 2.35
C ARG A 160 38.34 6.78 2.71
N LYS A 161 38.70 6.77 3.99
CA LYS A 161 40.02 7.22 4.44
C LYS A 161 40.96 6.02 4.60
N ASN A 162 42.27 6.29 4.56
CA ASN A 162 43.30 5.25 4.73
C ASN A 162 43.09 4.49 6.05
N ARG A 163 42.76 5.21 7.14
CA ARG A 163 42.40 4.62 8.43
C ARG A 163 41.32 5.43 9.15
N MET A 164 40.35 4.74 9.76
CA MET A 164 39.36 5.33 10.67
C MET A 164 39.13 4.40 11.86
N ASP A 165 39.41 4.86 13.07
CA ASP A 165 39.22 4.07 14.28
C ASP A 165 37.73 4.13 14.70
N ILE A 166 37.12 2.96 14.93
CA ILE A 166 35.72 2.82 15.33
C ILE A 166 35.61 2.52 16.82
N LEU A 167 36.41 1.58 17.32
CA LEU A 167 36.42 1.17 18.72
C LEU A 167 37.85 0.96 19.19
N ARG A 168 38.14 1.41 20.41
CA ARG A 168 39.41 1.16 21.08
C ARG A 168 39.20 0.95 22.57
N LYS A 169 39.94 -0.01 23.14
CA LYS A 169 40.17 -0.13 24.59
C LYS A 169 41.59 -0.59 24.86
N GLY A 170 42.21 -0.11 25.93
CA GLY A 170 43.54 -0.53 26.37
C GLY A 170 44.56 0.61 26.39
N GLY A 171 45.75 0.26 26.89
CA GLY A 171 46.82 1.19 27.23
C GLY A 171 48.21 0.57 27.14
N VAL A 172 49.22 1.34 27.53
CA VAL A 172 50.60 0.86 27.60
C VAL A 172 50.90 0.49 29.05
N PHE A 173 51.28 -0.77 29.27
CA PHE A 173 51.64 -1.32 30.56
C PHE A 173 53.02 -1.96 30.44
N GLU A 174 53.94 -1.61 31.33
CA GLU A 174 55.30 -2.16 31.34
C GLU A 174 56.01 -2.02 29.96
N GLY A 175 55.75 -0.92 29.26
CA GLY A 175 56.29 -0.66 27.91
C GLY A 175 55.62 -1.46 26.78
N LYS A 176 54.64 -2.32 27.07
CA LYS A 176 53.87 -3.09 26.08
C LYS A 176 52.47 -2.50 25.91
N LEU A 177 52.04 -2.36 24.67
CA LEU A 177 50.67 -1.96 24.35
C LEU A 177 49.74 -3.17 24.48
N THR A 178 48.86 -3.16 25.47
CA THR A 178 47.77 -4.12 25.62
C THR A 178 46.48 -3.43 25.24
N ALA A 179 45.94 -3.75 24.06
CA ALA A 179 44.79 -3.04 23.52
C ALA A 179 44.01 -3.84 22.47
N MET A 180 42.71 -3.54 22.44
CA MET A 180 41.75 -3.98 21.44
C MET A 180 41.40 -2.80 20.53
N TYR A 181 41.36 -3.05 19.23
CA TYR A 181 40.97 -2.10 18.21
C TYR A 181 39.97 -2.71 17.24
N LEU A 182 38.99 -1.91 16.84
CA LEU A 182 38.26 -2.04 15.58
C LEU A 182 38.47 -0.76 14.78
N TYR A 183 38.97 -0.91 13.56
CA TYR A 183 39.17 0.21 12.65
C TYR A 183 38.91 -0.20 11.21
N LEU A 184 38.64 0.79 10.36
CA LEU A 184 38.66 0.62 8.92
C LEU A 184 40.05 0.96 8.41
N GLU A 185 40.61 0.10 7.56
CA GLU A 185 41.86 0.36 6.85
C GLU A 185 41.70 -0.07 5.40
N ASN A 186 41.95 0.86 4.47
CA ASN A 186 41.78 0.62 3.03
C ASN A 186 40.39 0.01 2.67
N GLY A 187 39.35 0.44 3.39
CA GLY A 187 37.98 -0.03 3.20
C GLY A 187 37.67 -1.40 3.80
N GLN A 188 38.60 -2.07 4.47
CA GLN A 188 38.36 -3.33 5.19
C GLN A 188 38.21 -3.06 6.68
N ALA A 189 37.30 -3.77 7.35
CA ALA A 189 37.22 -3.72 8.81
C ALA A 189 38.26 -4.67 9.41
N VAL A 190 39.00 -4.17 10.40
CA VAL A 190 40.11 -4.87 11.04
C VAL A 190 39.89 -4.90 12.54
N PHE A 191 39.87 -6.10 13.10
CA PHE A 191 39.95 -6.33 14.54
C PHE A 191 41.39 -6.69 14.90
N SER A 192 41.95 -6.02 15.90
CA SER A 192 43.30 -6.26 16.41
C SER A 192 43.28 -6.32 17.92
N PHE A 193 43.82 -7.41 18.46
CA PHE A 193 43.98 -7.64 19.89
C PHE A 193 45.47 -7.80 20.20
N ARG A 194 46.10 -6.73 20.68
CA ARG A 194 47.53 -6.69 20.97
C ARG A 194 47.78 -7.07 22.41
N ASN A 195 48.64 -8.07 22.62
CA ASN A 195 49.05 -8.56 23.95
C ASN A 195 47.86 -8.84 24.89
N ILE A 196 46.74 -9.32 24.35
CA ILE A 196 45.54 -9.69 25.12
C ILE A 196 45.49 -11.20 25.37
N PHE A 197 45.92 -12.02 24.41
CA PHE A 197 45.76 -13.47 24.47
C PHE A 197 47.05 -14.16 24.92
N SER A 198 47.00 -14.86 26.04
CA SER A 198 48.15 -15.56 26.61
C SER A 198 47.77 -16.80 27.42
N LEU A 199 48.73 -17.70 27.60
CA LEU A 199 48.65 -18.84 28.50
C LEU A 199 50.06 -19.21 29.00
N GLY A 200 50.31 -18.99 30.29
CA GLY A 200 51.64 -19.18 30.87
C GLY A 200 52.69 -18.30 30.17
N ASN A 201 53.74 -18.92 29.62
CA ASN A 201 54.81 -18.22 28.90
C ASN A 201 54.51 -18.01 27.40
N VAL A 202 53.39 -18.52 26.88
CA VAL A 202 53.00 -18.35 25.48
C VAL A 202 52.03 -17.17 25.38
N SER A 203 52.37 -16.18 24.55
CA SER A 203 51.52 -15.01 24.31
C SER A 203 51.44 -14.71 22.82
N ALA A 204 50.26 -14.34 22.35
CA ALA A 204 50.08 -13.79 21.02
C ALA A 204 50.31 -12.27 21.09
N GLU A 205 51.35 -11.78 20.40
CA GLU A 205 51.64 -10.33 20.35
C GLU A 205 50.49 -9.55 19.69
N ASN A 206 49.88 -10.13 18.66
CA ASN A 206 48.74 -9.55 17.97
C ASN A 206 47.87 -10.64 17.35
N VAL A 207 46.61 -10.69 17.77
CA VAL A 207 45.57 -11.49 17.11
C VAL A 207 44.80 -10.56 16.17
N LEU A 208 44.80 -10.87 14.88
CA LEU A 208 44.28 -9.99 13.83
C LEU A 208 43.26 -10.72 12.96
N LEU A 209 42.08 -10.13 12.77
CA LEU A 209 41.11 -10.55 11.76
C LEU A 209 40.74 -9.37 10.87
N ARG A 210 40.48 -9.66 9.60
CA ARG A 210 40.18 -8.63 8.60
C ARG A 210 39.08 -9.10 7.67
N THR A 211 38.17 -8.21 7.31
CA THR A 211 37.17 -8.52 6.29
C THR A 211 37.84 -8.69 4.93
N ARG A 212 37.57 -9.81 4.24
CA ARG A 212 38.08 -10.05 2.88
C ARG A 212 37.52 -9.06 1.88
N THR A 213 36.22 -8.78 2.00
CA THR A 213 35.55 -7.78 1.17
C THR A 213 35.59 -6.39 1.80
N SER A 214 35.55 -5.36 0.96
CA SER A 214 35.49 -3.97 1.41
C SER A 214 34.09 -3.62 1.92
N VAL A 215 34.07 -2.86 3.00
CA VAL A 215 32.89 -2.20 3.55
C VAL A 215 32.33 -1.20 2.54
N SER A 216 31.00 -1.17 2.39
CA SER A 216 30.32 -0.22 1.50
C SER A 216 30.28 1.16 2.14
N SER A 217 30.86 2.16 1.46
CA SER A 217 30.71 3.57 1.83
C SER A 217 29.29 4.05 1.54
N GLU A 218 28.85 5.06 2.29
CA GLU A 218 27.53 5.69 2.17
C GLU A 218 26.32 4.77 2.41
N LYS A 219 26.54 3.53 2.87
CA LYS A 219 25.51 2.56 3.23
C LYS A 219 25.81 2.00 4.62
N PHE A 220 24.77 1.64 5.36
CA PHE A 220 24.94 0.88 6.60
C PHE A 220 25.44 -0.53 6.27
N ASN A 221 26.43 -0.97 7.03
CA ASN A 221 27.01 -2.30 7.03
C ASN A 221 26.82 -2.89 8.42
N GLU A 222 26.76 -4.20 8.50
CA GLU A 222 26.61 -4.94 9.76
C GLU A 222 27.88 -5.75 9.97
N LEU A 223 28.57 -5.52 11.09
CA LEU A 223 29.80 -6.21 11.43
C LEU A 223 29.60 -6.97 12.72
N LEU A 224 29.99 -8.25 12.72
CA LEU A 224 29.98 -9.11 13.90
C LEU A 224 31.34 -9.80 14.01
N LEU A 225 31.94 -9.75 15.18
CA LEU A 225 33.04 -10.61 15.60
C LEU A 225 32.53 -11.53 16.71
N THR A 226 32.84 -12.82 16.64
CA THR A 226 32.60 -13.79 17.72
C THR A 226 33.90 -14.45 18.13
N TYR A 227 34.05 -14.74 19.42
CA TYR A 227 35.10 -15.57 19.98
C TYR A 227 34.49 -16.64 20.87
N ASN A 228 34.77 -17.90 20.56
CA ASN A 228 34.41 -19.07 21.35
C ASN A 228 35.68 -19.62 22.00
N GLU A 229 35.86 -19.37 23.29
CA GLU A 229 37.06 -19.75 24.05
C GLU A 229 37.21 -21.28 24.13
N ALA A 230 36.09 -22.00 24.32
CA ALA A 230 36.09 -23.46 24.40
C ALA A 230 36.67 -24.13 23.14
N LYS A 231 36.48 -23.52 21.97
CA LYS A 231 37.06 -23.97 20.68
C LYS A 231 38.33 -23.21 20.28
N GLY A 232 38.64 -22.12 20.97
CA GLY A 232 39.63 -21.13 20.56
C GLY A 232 39.31 -20.48 19.20
N GLU A 233 38.06 -20.49 18.75
CA GLU A 233 37.68 -20.02 17.41
C GLU A 233 37.28 -18.55 17.46
N MET A 234 37.89 -17.72 16.60
CA MET A 234 37.49 -16.32 16.40
C MET A 234 37.07 -16.11 14.95
N THR A 235 35.90 -15.54 14.72
CA THR A 235 35.30 -15.39 13.39
C THR A 235 34.71 -14.00 13.19
N VAL A 236 34.93 -13.40 12.03
CA VAL A 236 34.34 -12.11 11.63
C VAL A 236 33.35 -12.29 10.48
N TYR A 237 32.19 -11.65 10.61
CA TYR A 237 31.13 -11.61 9.61
C TYR A 237 30.87 -10.17 9.17
N LEU A 238 30.67 -9.97 7.87
CA LEU A 238 30.25 -8.69 7.28
C LEU A 238 28.94 -8.91 6.53
N ASN A 239 27.92 -8.14 6.88
CA ASN A 239 26.54 -8.30 6.40
C ASN A 239 26.06 -9.75 6.54
N GLY A 240 26.50 -10.37 7.64
CA GLY A 240 26.25 -11.75 8.03
C GLY A 240 26.79 -12.82 7.08
N ILE A 241 27.81 -12.50 6.27
CA ILE A 241 28.62 -13.47 5.52
C ILE A 241 29.96 -13.61 6.24
N GLU A 242 30.38 -14.84 6.52
CA GLU A 242 31.70 -15.12 7.12
C GLU A 242 32.80 -14.54 6.22
N GLN A 243 33.65 -13.70 6.80
CA GLN A 243 34.75 -13.06 6.08
C GLN A 243 36.09 -13.68 6.45
N ASP A 244 36.32 -14.00 7.71
CA ASP A 244 37.58 -14.61 8.14
C ASP A 244 37.42 -15.37 9.45
N LYS A 245 38.29 -16.36 9.66
CA LYS A 245 38.28 -17.25 10.81
C LYS A 245 39.70 -17.67 11.18
N ILE A 246 40.02 -17.60 12.47
CA ILE A 246 41.30 -18.04 13.01
C ILE A 246 41.10 -18.84 14.30
N PHE A 247 42.12 -19.60 14.68
CA PHE A 247 42.17 -20.25 15.99
C PHE A 247 43.17 -19.53 16.90
N VAL A 248 42.68 -18.98 18.01
CA VAL A 248 43.45 -18.30 19.04
C VAL A 248 43.97 -19.33 20.03
N THR A 249 44.85 -20.20 19.54
CA THR A 249 45.44 -21.32 20.27
C THR A 249 46.96 -21.26 20.21
N VAL A 250 47.63 -22.01 21.09
CA VAL A 250 49.11 -22.01 21.21
C VAL A 250 49.86 -22.26 19.90
N ASN A 251 49.24 -22.95 18.93
CA ASN A 251 49.83 -23.25 17.62
C ASN A 251 48.97 -22.75 16.44
N GLY A 252 47.93 -21.96 16.70
CA GLY A 252 47.03 -21.44 15.68
C GLY A 252 46.12 -22.46 14.99
N LYS A 253 45.97 -23.68 15.54
CA LYS A 253 45.15 -24.76 14.97
C LYS A 253 43.93 -25.08 15.81
N SER A 254 42.90 -25.59 15.14
CA SER A 254 41.71 -26.16 15.77
C SER A 254 42.07 -27.29 16.74
N GLY A 255 41.44 -27.31 17.91
CA GLY A 255 41.60 -28.36 18.92
C GLY A 255 42.91 -28.30 19.73
N ALA A 256 43.78 -27.33 19.46
CA ALA A 256 44.93 -27.05 20.31
C ALA A 256 44.51 -26.22 21.53
N THR A 257 45.39 -26.13 22.52
CA THR A 257 45.14 -25.37 23.76
C THR A 257 44.87 -23.89 23.45
N THR A 258 43.72 -23.39 23.89
CA THR A 258 43.29 -22.00 23.71
C THR A 258 44.16 -21.04 24.51
N LEU A 259 44.52 -19.90 23.91
CA LEU A 259 45.08 -18.76 24.63
C LEU A 259 43.95 -17.95 25.26
N LEU A 260 44.08 -17.57 26.53
CA LEU A 260 43.03 -16.88 27.27
C LEU A 260 43.16 -15.37 27.07
N GLY A 261 42.04 -14.71 26.76
CA GLY A 261 42.00 -13.26 26.63
C GLY A 261 41.98 -12.59 28.00
N LYS A 262 42.91 -11.67 28.26
CA LYS A 262 42.98 -10.93 29.52
C LYS A 262 43.48 -9.50 29.31
N PHE A 263 42.84 -8.53 29.97
CA PHE A 263 43.38 -7.17 30.07
C PHE A 263 44.39 -7.08 31.22
N HIS A 264 45.26 -6.07 31.19
CA HIS A 264 46.20 -5.84 32.28
C HIS A 264 45.44 -5.60 33.59
N ALA A 265 45.99 -6.05 34.73
CA ALA A 265 45.33 -5.96 36.04
C ALA A 265 45.08 -4.52 36.54
N PHE A 266 45.67 -3.53 35.87
CA PHE A 266 45.53 -2.10 36.17
C PHE A 266 44.93 -1.34 34.98
N ASP A 267 44.22 -2.03 34.09
CA ASP A 267 43.61 -1.42 32.91
C ASP A 267 42.31 -0.66 33.22
N GLY A 268 42.47 0.53 33.81
CA GLY A 268 41.39 1.52 33.94
C GLY A 268 41.05 2.27 32.65
N SER A 269 41.52 1.83 31.47
CA SER A 269 41.27 2.56 30.23
C SER A 269 39.79 2.54 29.83
N ARG A 270 39.32 3.70 29.33
CA ARG A 270 37.96 3.85 28.80
C ARG A 270 37.78 3.08 27.49
N LEU A 271 36.56 2.57 27.29
CA LEU A 271 36.11 2.14 25.98
C LEU A 271 35.79 3.39 25.15
N GLN A 272 36.54 3.57 24.07
CA GLN A 272 36.41 4.68 23.15
C GLN A 272 35.68 4.23 21.89
N ILE A 273 34.63 4.95 21.50
CA ILE A 273 33.80 4.66 20.33
C ILE A 273 33.73 5.89 19.43
N GLY A 274 33.93 5.71 18.13
CA GLY A 274 33.79 6.74 17.10
C GLY A 274 34.86 7.84 17.11
N ARG A 275 35.91 7.73 17.95
CA ARG A 275 37.02 8.69 17.97
C ARG A 275 37.82 8.59 16.68
N GLY A 276 37.71 9.60 15.82
CA GLY A 276 38.36 9.59 14.49
C GLY A 276 37.60 8.82 13.43
N PHE A 277 36.39 8.32 13.74
CA PHE A 277 35.48 7.76 12.77
C PHE A 277 34.73 8.88 12.04
N LEU A 278 34.65 8.79 10.71
CA LEU A 278 33.80 9.66 9.91
C LEU A 278 32.63 8.85 9.35
N GLY A 279 31.49 8.89 10.04
CA GLY A 279 30.34 8.05 9.70
C GLY A 279 29.27 8.02 10.77
N ALA A 280 28.32 7.09 10.64
CA ALA A 280 27.33 6.80 11.67
C ALA A 280 27.48 5.39 12.25
N ILE A 281 27.16 5.22 13.53
CA ILE A 281 27.10 3.94 14.24
C ILE A 281 25.69 3.78 14.83
N ASP A 282 25.16 2.57 14.77
CA ASP A 282 23.83 2.20 15.24
C ASP A 282 23.88 0.77 15.84
N GLU A 283 22.96 0.45 16.75
CA GLU A 283 22.76 -0.89 17.35
C GLU A 283 24.09 -1.59 17.75
N MET A 284 24.94 -0.92 18.52
CA MET A 284 26.23 -1.49 18.94
C MET A 284 26.05 -2.39 20.16
N LEU A 285 26.50 -3.65 20.07
CA LEU A 285 26.41 -4.67 21.10
C LEU A 285 27.81 -5.21 21.42
N LEU A 286 28.15 -5.26 22.69
CA LEU A 286 29.28 -6.03 23.23
C LEU A 286 28.72 -7.02 24.24
N ALA A 287 28.98 -8.31 24.07
CA ALA A 287 28.40 -9.34 24.92
C ALA A 287 29.47 -10.36 25.33
N ASN A 288 29.37 -10.90 26.55
CA ASN A 288 30.15 -12.06 27.00
C ASN A 288 29.45 -13.37 26.59
N ALA A 289 29.14 -13.51 25.31
CA ALA A 289 28.56 -14.71 24.74
C ALA A 289 28.85 -14.75 23.24
N VAL A 290 28.79 -15.95 22.66
CA VAL A 290 28.78 -16.11 21.20
C VAL A 290 27.38 -15.80 20.67
N VAL A 291 27.25 -14.70 19.94
CA VAL A 291 26.00 -14.28 19.28
C VAL A 291 25.88 -15.01 17.95
N ASP A 292 24.70 -15.59 17.67
CA ASP A 292 24.41 -16.17 16.36
C ASP A 292 24.37 -15.05 15.31
N PRO A 293 25.14 -15.14 14.20
CA PRO A 293 25.09 -14.16 13.10
C PRO A 293 23.68 -13.91 12.53
N ALA A 294 22.75 -14.85 12.71
CA ALA A 294 21.37 -14.72 12.28
C ALA A 294 20.45 -13.99 13.28
N THR A 295 20.84 -13.88 14.56
CA THR A 295 20.06 -13.15 15.60
C THR A 295 20.68 -11.79 15.92
N GLY A 296 22.01 -11.67 15.80
CA GLY A 296 22.74 -10.43 16.06
C GLY A 296 22.57 -9.33 15.01
N SER A 297 22.02 -9.62 13.83
CA SER A 297 21.85 -8.65 12.74
C SER A 297 20.38 -8.24 12.67
N GLY A 298 20.02 -6.97 12.96
CA GLY A 298 18.63 -6.52 12.91
C GLY A 298 17.95 -6.91 11.58
N HIS A 299 16.76 -7.50 11.62
CA HIS A 299 16.14 -8.18 10.48
C HIS A 299 14.74 -7.66 10.12
N PHE A 300 14.30 -7.93 8.89
CA PHE A 300 12.95 -7.62 8.39
C PHE A 300 11.90 -8.71 8.73
N GLY A 301 12.22 -9.60 9.69
CA GLY A 301 11.40 -10.74 10.10
C GLY A 301 11.99 -12.03 9.54
N LYS A 302 12.47 -12.92 10.41
CA LYS A 302 13.02 -14.23 10.02
C LYS A 302 11.93 -15.29 10.19
N PRO A 303 11.86 -16.32 9.33
CA PRO A 303 10.99 -17.45 9.58
C PRO A 303 11.32 -18.13 10.93
N VAL A 304 10.34 -18.22 11.82
CA VAL A 304 10.47 -18.88 13.13
C VAL A 304 9.71 -20.19 13.09
N LYS A 305 10.29 -21.25 13.68
CA LYS A 305 9.59 -22.53 13.81
C LYS A 305 8.71 -22.50 15.07
N LEU A 306 7.39 -22.49 14.87
CA LEU A 306 6.40 -22.53 15.94
C LEU A 306 5.57 -23.81 15.83
N ALA A 307 5.63 -24.66 16.86
CA ALA A 307 4.87 -25.91 16.95
C ALA A 307 4.97 -26.81 15.69
N GLY A 308 6.18 -26.92 15.10
CA GLY A 308 6.43 -27.75 13.91
C GLY A 308 6.06 -27.08 12.58
N ARG A 309 5.54 -25.86 12.58
CA ARG A 309 5.29 -25.05 11.37
C ARG A 309 6.27 -23.90 11.28
N MET A 310 6.57 -23.47 10.07
CA MET A 310 7.30 -22.22 9.84
C MET A 310 6.29 -21.08 9.82
N ASP A 311 6.47 -20.11 10.69
CA ASP A 311 5.76 -18.84 10.68
C ASP A 311 6.71 -17.74 10.18
N VAL A 312 6.16 -16.75 9.48
CA VAL A 312 6.96 -15.66 8.91
C VAL A 312 6.26 -14.35 9.21
N ASP A 313 6.93 -13.49 9.97
CA ASP A 313 6.50 -12.12 10.16
C ASP A 313 6.33 -11.42 8.81
N LYS A 314 5.17 -10.80 8.62
CA LYS A 314 4.83 -10.06 7.41
C LYS A 314 4.62 -8.60 7.75
N GLY A 315 5.05 -7.73 6.85
CA GLY A 315 4.60 -6.35 6.86
C GLY A 315 3.27 -6.23 6.15
N VAL A 316 2.34 -5.47 6.72
CA VAL A 316 1.02 -5.23 6.14
C VAL A 316 0.82 -3.73 6.03
N PHE A 317 0.39 -3.27 4.87
CA PHE A 317 -0.18 -1.93 4.76
C PHE A 317 -1.56 -1.96 4.10
N THR A 318 -2.50 -1.26 4.71
CA THR A 318 -3.91 -1.24 4.31
C THR A 318 -4.32 0.18 3.96
N SER A 319 -4.96 0.33 2.81
CA SER A 319 -5.44 1.63 2.34
C SER A 319 -6.69 2.12 3.08
N PRO A 320 -7.01 3.42 3.00
CA PRO A 320 -8.36 3.92 3.24
C PRO A 320 -9.39 3.28 2.29
N ARG A 321 -10.68 3.46 2.60
CA ARG A 321 -11.75 3.14 1.65
C ARG A 321 -11.84 4.21 0.58
N TYR A 322 -11.84 3.79 -0.69
CA TYR A 322 -12.07 4.66 -1.84
C TYR A 322 -13.50 4.49 -2.37
N ASP A 323 -14.06 5.58 -2.89
CA ASP A 323 -15.36 5.63 -3.56
C ASP A 323 -15.15 5.92 -5.05
N ILE A 324 -15.55 5.00 -5.92
CA ILE A 324 -15.49 5.15 -7.38
C ILE A 324 -16.57 6.14 -7.85
N GLY A 325 -17.68 6.29 -7.13
CA GLY A 325 -18.69 7.33 -7.33
C GLY A 325 -20.10 6.76 -7.50
N TYR A 326 -20.24 5.67 -8.25
CA TYR A 326 -21.52 5.03 -8.56
C TYR A 326 -21.43 3.53 -8.29
N SER A 327 -22.56 2.93 -7.92
CA SER A 327 -22.68 1.48 -7.84
C SER A 327 -22.49 0.82 -9.21
N ALA A 328 -22.24 -0.49 -9.17
CA ALA A 328 -21.89 -1.31 -10.32
C ALA A 328 -20.69 -0.83 -11.17
N SER A 329 -19.92 0.17 -10.72
CA SER A 329 -18.69 0.63 -11.36
C SER A 329 -17.62 -0.48 -11.38
N SER A 330 -16.65 -0.39 -12.28
CA SER A 330 -15.69 -1.47 -12.48
C SER A 330 -14.28 -1.11 -12.04
N ILE A 331 -13.64 -2.02 -11.31
CA ILE A 331 -12.18 -2.04 -11.14
C ILE A 331 -11.60 -2.86 -12.28
N LEU A 332 -10.87 -2.21 -13.18
CA LEU A 332 -10.42 -2.80 -14.44
C LEU A 332 -9.07 -3.49 -14.29
N LYS A 333 -8.11 -2.79 -13.67
CA LYS A 333 -6.74 -3.30 -13.51
C LYS A 333 -6.06 -2.71 -12.28
N VAL A 334 -5.11 -3.49 -11.77
CA VAL A 334 -4.18 -3.07 -10.73
C VAL A 334 -2.77 -3.21 -11.31
N LEU A 335 -2.03 -2.11 -11.39
CA LEU A 335 -0.66 -2.05 -11.85
C LEU A 335 0.23 -1.65 -10.67
N MET A 336 1.23 -2.47 -10.37
CA MET A 336 2.19 -2.22 -9.30
C MET A 336 3.59 -2.11 -9.90
N ASN A 337 4.32 -1.06 -9.52
CA ASN A 337 5.76 -0.97 -9.76
C ASN A 337 6.50 -1.45 -8.51
N THR A 338 7.16 -2.60 -8.60
CA THR A 338 7.78 -3.28 -7.45
C THR A 338 9.21 -3.71 -7.74
N GLU A 339 10.02 -3.79 -6.69
CA GLU A 339 11.26 -4.57 -6.66
C GLU A 339 11.01 -5.80 -5.78
N ILE A 340 11.07 -6.99 -6.36
CA ILE A 340 10.88 -8.26 -5.64
C ILE A 340 12.18 -9.08 -5.78
N PRO A 341 13.17 -8.85 -4.89
CA PRO A 341 14.39 -9.66 -4.86
C PRO A 341 14.10 -11.15 -4.64
N ALA A 342 15.04 -12.01 -5.03
CA ALA A 342 14.92 -13.45 -4.85
C ALA A 342 14.63 -13.83 -3.38
N GLY A 343 13.70 -14.76 -3.18
CA GLY A 343 13.28 -15.22 -1.85
C GLY A 343 12.26 -14.32 -1.15
N THR A 344 12.03 -13.09 -1.61
CA THR A 344 11.01 -12.19 -1.06
C THR A 344 9.65 -12.37 -1.75
N ARG A 345 8.58 -11.79 -1.18
CA ARG A 345 7.25 -11.82 -1.81
C ARG A 345 6.43 -10.58 -1.47
N LEU A 346 5.60 -10.16 -2.42
CA LEU A 346 4.53 -9.18 -2.21
C LEU A 346 3.20 -9.80 -2.65
N LYS A 347 2.15 -9.64 -1.83
CA LYS A 347 0.79 -10.09 -2.15
C LYS A 347 -0.18 -8.92 -2.11
N PHE A 348 -1.05 -8.80 -3.11
CA PHE A 348 -2.10 -7.79 -3.17
C PHE A 348 -3.46 -8.42 -2.93
N PHE A 349 -4.21 -7.84 -2.00
CA PHE A 349 -5.57 -8.21 -1.69
C PHE A 349 -6.49 -7.01 -1.83
N ILE A 350 -7.74 -7.28 -2.18
CA ILE A 350 -8.79 -6.27 -2.31
C ILE A 350 -10.07 -6.76 -1.66
N ARG A 351 -10.84 -5.84 -1.13
CA ARG A 351 -12.25 -6.02 -0.81
C ARG A 351 -13.05 -4.86 -1.38
N TYR A 352 -14.33 -5.11 -1.64
CA TYR A 352 -15.15 -4.19 -2.40
C TYR A 352 -16.63 -4.41 -2.13
N SER A 353 -17.45 -3.38 -2.32
CA SER A 353 -18.91 -3.41 -2.11
C SER A 353 -19.60 -2.26 -2.86
N ASN A 354 -20.88 -2.43 -3.23
CA ASN A 354 -21.73 -1.31 -3.65
C ASN A 354 -22.23 -0.49 -2.44
N LEU A 355 -22.30 -1.12 -1.26
CA LEU A 355 -22.64 -0.46 -0.01
C LEU A 355 -21.40 0.14 0.67
N PRO A 356 -21.53 1.31 1.31
CA PRO A 356 -20.44 1.88 2.09
C PRO A 356 -20.12 0.99 3.30
N PHE A 357 -18.84 0.66 3.47
CA PHE A 357 -18.33 -0.08 4.64
C PHE A 357 -17.29 0.76 5.40
N LYS A 358 -16.93 0.41 6.63
CA LYS A 358 -15.90 1.15 7.38
C LYS A 358 -14.50 0.62 7.03
N PRO A 359 -13.44 1.46 7.01
CA PRO A 359 -12.09 0.98 6.72
C PRO A 359 -11.59 -0.14 7.66
N ASP A 360 -12.13 -0.22 8.88
CA ASP A 360 -11.85 -1.20 9.92
C ASP A 360 -12.87 -2.36 9.97
N THR A 361 -13.78 -2.47 9.00
CA THR A 361 -14.73 -3.61 8.92
C THR A 361 -13.96 -4.93 9.06
N PRO A 362 -14.39 -5.87 9.93
CA PRO A 362 -13.67 -7.12 10.14
C PRO A 362 -13.63 -8.03 8.90
N ASP A 363 -12.56 -8.81 8.78
CA ASP A 363 -12.37 -9.72 7.62
C ASP A 363 -13.45 -10.82 7.52
N TYR A 364 -14.12 -11.19 8.62
CA TYR A 364 -15.24 -12.17 8.58
C TYR A 364 -16.52 -11.59 7.97
N GLU A 365 -16.71 -10.27 8.01
CA GLU A 365 -17.87 -9.57 7.46
C GLU A 365 -17.62 -9.19 6.00
N LEU A 366 -16.45 -8.62 5.71
CA LEU A 366 -16.03 -8.26 4.35
C LEU A 366 -14.57 -8.66 4.11
N PRO A 367 -14.32 -9.90 3.62
CA PRO A 367 -12.96 -10.45 3.52
C PRO A 367 -12.14 -9.80 2.41
N PHE A 368 -10.87 -9.57 2.70
CA PHE A 368 -9.85 -9.30 1.69
C PHE A 368 -9.60 -10.57 0.86
N ARG A 369 -9.72 -10.44 -0.47
CA ARG A 369 -9.49 -11.53 -1.42
C ARG A 369 -8.27 -11.23 -2.27
N PRO A 370 -7.46 -12.23 -2.64
CA PRO A 370 -6.37 -12.03 -3.60
C PRO A 370 -6.90 -11.43 -4.90
N TRP A 371 -6.24 -10.42 -5.43
CA TRP A 371 -6.60 -9.89 -6.74
C TRP A 371 -6.29 -10.92 -7.84
N ARG A 372 -7.30 -11.28 -8.62
CA ARG A 372 -7.22 -12.27 -9.70
C ARG A 372 -7.50 -11.64 -11.06
N ALA A 373 -6.85 -10.53 -11.40
CA ALA A 373 -6.87 -9.89 -12.73
C ALA A 373 -8.21 -10.01 -13.50
N MET A 374 -9.32 -9.79 -12.80
CA MET A 374 -10.68 -9.96 -13.27
C MET A 374 -11.40 -8.66 -13.01
N GLU A 375 -12.27 -8.26 -13.93
CA GLU A 375 -13.12 -7.10 -13.72
C GLU A 375 -14.04 -7.34 -12.52
N VAL A 376 -13.96 -6.45 -11.55
CA VAL A 376 -14.77 -6.49 -10.34
C VAL A 376 -15.75 -5.32 -10.36
N SER A 377 -17.03 -5.60 -10.16
CA SER A 377 -18.07 -4.58 -10.04
C SER A 377 -18.27 -4.16 -8.58
N ALA A 378 -18.10 -2.87 -8.29
CA ALA A 378 -18.29 -2.25 -6.98
C ALA A 378 -18.27 -0.71 -7.06
N ARG A 379 -18.84 -0.05 -6.05
CA ARG A 379 -18.65 1.39 -5.80
C ARG A 379 -17.46 1.67 -4.90
N PHE A 380 -17.36 0.97 -3.79
CA PHE A 380 -16.35 1.17 -2.77
C PHE A 380 -15.33 0.04 -2.81
N PHE A 381 -14.06 0.37 -2.59
CA PHE A 381 -13.02 -0.64 -2.42
C PHE A 381 -11.97 -0.22 -1.41
N GLN A 382 -11.26 -1.23 -0.92
CA GLN A 382 -10.09 -1.08 -0.07
C GLN A 382 -9.12 -2.19 -0.44
N TYR A 383 -7.83 -1.86 -0.51
CA TYR A 383 -6.77 -2.82 -0.74
C TYR A 383 -5.84 -2.96 0.46
N ARG A 384 -5.23 -4.14 0.55
CA ARG A 384 -4.22 -4.53 1.54
C ARG A 384 -3.06 -5.18 0.78
N ILE A 385 -1.84 -4.80 1.12
CA ILE A 385 -0.64 -5.43 0.57
C ILE A 385 0.18 -6.02 1.71
N GLU A 386 0.62 -7.25 1.50
CA GLU A 386 1.48 -7.97 2.43
C GLU A 386 2.88 -8.13 1.82
N LEU A 387 3.91 -7.77 2.58
CA LEU A 387 5.32 -7.87 2.24
C LEU A 387 5.94 -8.99 3.09
N PHE A 388 6.78 -9.80 2.46
CA PHE A 388 7.51 -10.90 3.09
C PHE A 388 8.99 -10.78 2.76
N SER A 389 9.82 -10.88 3.79
CA SER A 389 11.28 -10.93 3.67
C SER A 389 11.74 -12.24 3.02
N ASP A 390 13.03 -12.34 2.74
CA ASP A 390 13.67 -13.59 2.36
C ASP A 390 13.85 -14.54 3.56
N ALA A 391 14.25 -15.79 3.32
CA ALA A 391 14.44 -16.79 4.37
C ALA A 391 15.47 -16.40 5.45
N SER A 392 16.41 -15.49 5.13
CA SER A 392 17.37 -14.96 6.11
C SER A 392 16.84 -13.77 6.91
N GLY A 393 15.71 -13.18 6.51
CA GLY A 393 15.17 -11.95 7.09
C GLY A 393 15.98 -10.70 6.75
N ARG A 394 16.89 -10.73 5.78
CA ARG A 394 17.82 -9.62 5.48
C ARG A 394 17.37 -8.74 4.31
N ILE A 395 16.49 -9.25 3.46
CA ILE A 395 16.06 -8.58 2.22
C ILE A 395 14.56 -8.30 2.30
N SER A 396 14.18 -7.05 2.02
CA SER A 396 12.79 -6.63 1.89
C SER A 396 12.41 -6.43 0.42
N PRO A 397 11.19 -6.81 -0.01
CA PRO A 397 10.63 -6.32 -1.25
C PRO A 397 10.30 -4.83 -1.12
N ARG A 398 10.11 -4.14 -2.25
CA ARG A 398 9.74 -2.72 -2.29
C ARG A 398 8.56 -2.49 -3.22
N LEU A 399 7.63 -1.64 -2.81
CA LEU A 399 6.60 -1.06 -3.66
C LEU A 399 6.91 0.42 -3.92
N LYS A 400 7.02 0.80 -5.19
CA LYS A 400 7.32 2.18 -5.62
C LYS A 400 6.06 2.96 -6.00
N SER A 401 5.15 2.30 -6.71
CA SER A 401 3.88 2.90 -7.10
C SER A 401 2.78 1.87 -7.31
N LEU A 402 1.55 2.35 -7.19
CA LEU A 402 0.33 1.57 -7.39
C LEU A 402 -0.66 2.40 -8.19
N HIS A 403 -1.18 1.81 -9.26
CA HIS A 403 -2.24 2.38 -10.09
C HIS A 403 -3.41 1.41 -10.14
N ILE A 404 -4.57 1.85 -9.67
CA ILE A 404 -5.83 1.12 -9.77
C ILE A 404 -6.69 1.87 -10.77
N ALA A 405 -6.90 1.26 -11.94
CA ALA A 405 -7.73 1.86 -12.97
C ALA A 405 -9.18 1.44 -12.80
N THR A 406 -10.09 2.41 -12.89
CA THR A 406 -11.53 2.18 -12.70
C THR A 406 -12.36 2.81 -13.80
N ARG A 407 -13.58 2.32 -13.94
CA ARG A 407 -14.60 2.85 -14.85
C ARG A 407 -15.86 3.10 -14.05
N GLN A 408 -16.33 4.35 -14.04
CA GLN A 408 -17.63 4.66 -13.46
C GLN A 408 -18.77 4.11 -14.33
N ASN A 409 -19.79 3.54 -13.70
CA ASN A 409 -21.07 3.23 -14.34
C ASN A 409 -22.05 4.35 -14.01
N LEU A 410 -22.15 5.35 -14.90
CA LEU A 410 -23.00 6.52 -14.68
C LEU A 410 -24.47 6.16 -14.86
N PRO A 411 -25.41 6.79 -14.13
CA PRO A 411 -26.82 6.68 -14.46
C PRO A 411 -27.08 7.21 -15.88
N PRO A 412 -28.14 6.72 -16.53
CA PRO A 412 -28.43 7.12 -17.89
C PRO A 412 -28.84 8.59 -17.98
N ALA A 413 -28.92 9.10 -19.21
CA ALA A 413 -29.40 10.44 -19.49
C ALA A 413 -30.88 10.59 -19.08
N PRO A 414 -31.31 11.79 -18.65
CA PRO A 414 -32.73 12.06 -18.40
C PRO A 414 -33.55 11.89 -19.69
N PRO A 415 -34.73 11.25 -19.65
CA PRO A 415 -35.65 11.21 -20.79
C PRO A 415 -35.99 12.61 -21.30
N GLN A 416 -36.07 12.77 -22.62
CA GLN A 416 -36.30 14.07 -23.26
C GLN A 416 -37.63 14.12 -24.02
N GLY A 417 -38.14 15.35 -24.22
CA GLY A 417 -39.32 15.59 -25.05
C GLY A 417 -40.60 14.97 -24.51
N LEU A 418 -40.74 14.87 -23.17
CA LEU A 418 -41.98 14.46 -22.52
C LEU A 418 -43.10 15.42 -22.90
N ALA A 419 -44.22 14.86 -23.33
CA ALA A 419 -45.43 15.58 -23.73
C ALA A 419 -46.67 14.76 -23.39
N VAL A 420 -47.76 15.44 -23.10
CA VAL A 420 -49.10 14.85 -23.03
C VAL A 420 -49.67 14.85 -24.44
N ILE A 421 -50.13 13.70 -24.92
CA ILE A 421 -50.66 13.54 -26.28
C ILE A 421 -52.17 13.22 -26.30
N ASP A 422 -52.71 12.73 -25.18
CA ASP A 422 -54.15 12.49 -25.02
C ASP A 422 -54.57 12.57 -23.54
N GLU A 423 -55.79 13.05 -23.29
CA GLU A 423 -56.39 13.26 -21.97
C GLU A 423 -57.85 12.81 -21.97
N SER A 424 -58.21 11.88 -21.08
CA SER A 424 -59.59 11.43 -20.83
C SER A 424 -59.84 11.28 -19.33
N ILE A 425 -61.10 11.20 -18.91
CA ILE A 425 -61.56 11.20 -17.49
C ILE A 425 -60.67 10.36 -16.56
N GLU A 426 -60.23 9.17 -16.99
CA GLU A 426 -59.43 8.24 -16.17
C GLU A 426 -58.15 7.77 -16.85
N GLN A 427 -57.75 8.40 -17.96
CA GLN A 427 -56.56 7.99 -18.72
C GLN A 427 -55.79 9.18 -19.26
N ILE A 428 -54.47 9.13 -19.13
CA ILE A 428 -53.54 10.12 -19.70
C ILE A 428 -52.53 9.38 -20.56
N THR A 429 -52.35 9.82 -21.80
CA THR A 429 -51.31 9.27 -22.67
C THR A 429 -50.13 10.22 -22.75
N LEU A 430 -48.96 9.72 -22.36
CA LEU A 430 -47.68 10.44 -22.41
C LEU A 430 -46.84 9.95 -23.57
N SER A 431 -46.03 10.85 -24.14
CA SER A 431 -45.02 10.52 -25.14
C SER A 431 -43.68 11.18 -24.83
N PHE A 432 -42.59 10.45 -24.98
CA PHE A 432 -41.22 10.96 -24.83
C PHE A 432 -40.25 10.26 -25.78
N PHE A 433 -39.07 10.84 -25.99
CA PHE A 433 -38.04 10.21 -26.81
C PHE A 433 -37.43 9.02 -26.08
N ARG A 434 -37.20 7.94 -26.84
CA ARG A 434 -36.45 6.77 -26.41
C ARG A 434 -35.07 7.18 -25.90
N ASN A 435 -34.61 6.59 -24.79
CA ASN A 435 -33.26 6.84 -24.30
C ASN A 435 -32.23 6.26 -25.30
N PRO A 436 -31.19 7.02 -25.69
CA PRO A 436 -30.20 6.54 -26.66
C PRO A 436 -29.25 5.47 -26.09
N GLU A 437 -29.20 5.26 -24.78
CA GLU A 437 -28.26 4.36 -24.12
C GLU A 437 -28.67 2.88 -24.25
N LEU A 438 -27.72 2.04 -24.66
CA LEU A 438 -27.99 0.64 -25.02
C LEU A 438 -28.40 -0.24 -23.84
N ASP A 439 -27.93 0.07 -22.64
CA ASP A 439 -28.28 -0.60 -21.40
C ASP A 439 -29.72 -0.31 -20.98
N VAL A 440 -30.20 0.92 -21.14
CA VAL A 440 -31.63 1.27 -21.00
C VAL A 440 -32.46 0.50 -22.01
N ILE A 441 -32.03 0.49 -23.28
CA ILE A 441 -32.72 -0.19 -24.38
C ILE A 441 -32.83 -1.70 -24.19
N LYS A 442 -31.74 -2.36 -23.78
CA LYS A 442 -31.65 -3.84 -23.78
C LYS A 442 -32.12 -4.48 -22.48
N GLY A 443 -32.07 -3.77 -21.36
CA GLY A 443 -32.39 -4.34 -20.05
C GLY A 443 -32.82 -3.34 -18.97
N GLY A 444 -32.86 -2.04 -19.28
CA GLY A 444 -33.32 -1.01 -18.36
C GLY A 444 -34.83 -0.83 -18.37
N ARG A 445 -35.27 0.25 -17.71
CA ARG A 445 -36.68 0.56 -17.50
C ARG A 445 -36.92 2.06 -17.35
N TYR A 446 -38.18 2.48 -17.32
CA TYR A 446 -38.58 3.85 -17.02
C TYR A 446 -39.47 3.88 -15.79
N HIS A 447 -39.35 4.93 -14.99
CA HIS A 447 -40.33 5.24 -13.95
C HIS A 447 -41.07 6.52 -14.32
N ILE A 448 -42.39 6.49 -14.16
CA ILE A 448 -43.23 7.64 -14.43
C ILE A 448 -43.80 8.14 -13.11
N TYR A 449 -43.33 9.30 -12.71
CA TYR A 449 -43.74 9.95 -11.49
C TYR A 449 -44.93 10.86 -11.79
N TYR A 450 -45.85 10.94 -10.84
CA TYR A 450 -46.97 11.87 -10.93
C TYR A 450 -47.41 12.39 -9.57
N GLY A 451 -48.05 13.56 -9.56
CA GLY A 451 -48.57 14.18 -8.33
C GLY A 451 -49.29 15.50 -8.59
N LEU A 452 -49.73 16.16 -7.51
CA LEU A 452 -50.45 17.44 -7.58
C LEU A 452 -49.52 18.66 -7.63
N THR A 453 -48.20 18.45 -7.52
CA THR A 453 -47.19 19.51 -7.58
C THR A 453 -46.01 19.07 -8.44
N GLN A 454 -45.24 20.03 -8.95
CA GLN A 454 -44.08 19.77 -9.81
C GLN A 454 -42.95 19.00 -9.10
N ASP A 455 -42.90 18.99 -7.78
CA ASP A 455 -41.69 18.61 -7.03
C ASP A 455 -41.90 17.40 -6.13
N LYS A 456 -43.15 17.13 -5.77
CA LYS A 456 -43.52 16.07 -4.82
C LYS A 456 -44.32 15.00 -5.54
N PRO A 457 -43.72 13.84 -5.88
CA PRO A 457 -44.47 12.73 -6.44
C PRO A 457 -45.43 12.20 -5.38
N LEU A 458 -46.69 12.03 -5.77
CA LEU A 458 -47.68 11.32 -4.99
C LEU A 458 -47.84 9.88 -5.46
N GLY A 459 -47.29 9.51 -6.62
CA GLY A 459 -47.24 8.14 -7.11
C GLY A 459 -46.13 7.95 -8.14
N VAL A 460 -45.75 6.69 -8.36
CA VAL A 460 -44.74 6.32 -9.35
C VAL A 460 -45.15 5.02 -10.03
N ILE A 461 -45.38 5.09 -11.34
CA ILE A 461 -45.70 3.95 -12.18
C ILE A 461 -44.38 3.29 -12.58
N ARG A 462 -44.18 2.04 -12.14
CA ARG A 462 -43.01 1.20 -12.44
C ARG A 462 -43.36 0.02 -13.34
N TYR A 463 -44.61 -0.43 -13.27
CA TYR A 463 -45.09 -1.61 -13.97
C TYR A 463 -46.26 -1.27 -14.88
N ALA A 464 -46.24 -1.83 -16.10
CA ALA A 464 -47.27 -1.62 -17.10
C ALA A 464 -48.44 -2.61 -16.95
N ARG A 465 -48.15 -3.86 -16.53
CA ARG A 465 -49.15 -4.91 -16.28
C ARG A 465 -48.59 -6.03 -15.41
N ALA A 466 -49.49 -6.82 -14.84
CA ALA A 466 -49.18 -8.11 -14.23
C ALA A 466 -49.53 -9.24 -15.24
N GLU A 467 -48.57 -10.10 -15.58
CA GLU A 467 -48.80 -11.29 -16.42
C GLU A 467 -49.03 -12.51 -15.54
N SER A 468 -50.11 -13.26 -15.76
CA SER A 468 -50.30 -14.55 -15.11
C SER A 468 -49.35 -15.59 -15.70
N LEU A 469 -48.57 -16.24 -14.84
CA LEU A 469 -47.71 -17.36 -15.19
C LEU A 469 -48.53 -18.65 -15.24
N GLU A 470 -48.20 -19.54 -16.18
CA GLU A 470 -48.69 -20.92 -16.17
C GLU A 470 -48.22 -21.60 -14.87
N GLY A 471 -49.14 -21.76 -13.90
CA GLY A 471 -48.82 -22.22 -12.54
C GLY A 471 -49.37 -21.35 -11.40
N GLY A 472 -50.10 -20.26 -11.71
CA GLY A 472 -50.83 -19.47 -10.70
C GLY A 472 -50.02 -18.35 -10.02
N GLY A 473 -48.80 -18.08 -10.50
CA GLY A 473 -48.03 -16.88 -10.13
C GLY A 473 -48.35 -15.69 -11.02
N SER A 474 -47.97 -14.48 -10.61
CA SER A 474 -48.04 -13.29 -11.47
C SER A 474 -46.68 -12.60 -11.57
N LEU A 475 -46.22 -12.34 -12.79
CA LEU A 475 -44.98 -11.62 -13.10
C LEU A 475 -45.32 -10.17 -13.44
N LEU A 476 -44.78 -9.22 -12.67
CA LEU A 476 -44.96 -7.80 -12.95
C LEU A 476 -44.00 -7.35 -14.06
N LYS A 477 -44.55 -6.77 -15.13
CA LYS A 477 -43.77 -6.31 -16.28
C LYS A 477 -43.37 -4.85 -16.11
N THR A 478 -42.07 -4.60 -15.93
CA THR A 478 -41.51 -3.25 -15.82
C THR A 478 -41.67 -2.47 -17.10
N ILE A 479 -41.95 -1.18 -17.02
CA ILE A 479 -42.03 -0.31 -18.20
C ILE A 479 -40.66 -0.25 -18.87
N ASN A 480 -40.48 -0.91 -20.01
CA ASN A 480 -39.26 -0.89 -20.81
C ASN A 480 -39.60 -0.58 -22.28
N ASP A 481 -38.58 -0.35 -23.10
CA ASP A 481 -38.75 -0.01 -24.53
C ASP A 481 -39.67 -0.96 -25.32
N LYS A 482 -39.77 -2.24 -24.94
CA LYS A 482 -40.60 -3.24 -25.63
C LYS A 482 -42.09 -3.12 -25.29
N ASP A 483 -42.45 -2.35 -24.26
CA ASP A 483 -43.83 -2.18 -23.80
C ASP A 483 -44.53 -0.97 -24.39
N PHE A 484 -43.79 -0.08 -25.06
CA PHE A 484 -44.37 1.08 -25.69
C PHE A 484 -44.88 0.74 -27.09
N ARG A 485 -46.06 1.27 -27.44
CA ARG A 485 -46.50 1.31 -28.84
C ARG A 485 -45.53 2.23 -29.60
N LEU A 486 -44.71 1.66 -30.49
CA LEU A 486 -43.98 2.44 -31.49
C LEU A 486 -45.02 3.07 -32.41
N THR A 487 -45.28 4.37 -32.28
CA THR A 487 -46.19 5.05 -33.19
C THR A 487 -45.62 5.13 -34.60
N GLY A 488 -46.48 4.98 -35.60
CA GLY A 488 -46.10 4.90 -37.02
C GLY A 488 -45.14 6.01 -37.48
N LYS A 489 -44.24 5.61 -38.39
CA LYS A 489 -43.11 6.34 -39.01
C LYS A 489 -42.03 6.91 -38.08
N ASP A 490 -42.29 7.19 -36.80
CA ASP A 490 -41.30 7.77 -35.88
C ASP A 490 -40.89 6.75 -34.80
N THR A 491 -39.92 5.90 -35.12
CA THR A 491 -39.45 4.78 -34.28
C THR A 491 -38.71 5.19 -33.02
N ASN A 492 -38.60 6.50 -32.74
CA ASN A 492 -37.81 7.04 -31.65
C ASN A 492 -38.66 7.65 -30.51
N ARG A 493 -39.99 7.61 -30.60
CA ARG A 493 -40.89 8.06 -29.53
C ARG A 493 -41.58 6.87 -28.87
N LEU A 494 -41.54 6.88 -27.54
CA LEU A 494 -42.24 5.95 -26.68
C LEU A 494 -43.59 6.57 -26.30
N GLN A 495 -44.66 5.78 -26.30
CA GLN A 495 -46.01 6.20 -25.88
C GLN A 495 -46.63 5.24 -24.88
N ILE A 496 -47.12 5.77 -23.76
CA ILE A 496 -47.74 5.02 -22.68
C ILE A 496 -49.01 5.70 -22.21
N THR A 497 -50.07 4.91 -22.09
CA THR A 497 -51.34 5.34 -21.50
C THR A 497 -51.40 4.89 -20.05
N ILE A 498 -51.48 5.85 -19.14
CA ILE A 498 -51.63 5.63 -17.70
C ILE A 498 -53.12 5.62 -17.40
N THR A 499 -53.59 4.54 -16.77
CA THR A 499 -54.98 4.35 -16.36
C THR A 499 -55.10 4.16 -14.85
N ASN A 500 -56.30 4.35 -14.29
CA ASN A 500 -56.56 4.04 -12.88
C ASN A 500 -56.26 2.58 -12.52
N GLU A 501 -56.54 1.64 -13.42
CA GLU A 501 -56.17 0.22 -13.24
C GLU A 501 -54.63 0.05 -13.11
N MET A 502 -53.84 0.74 -13.94
CA MET A 502 -52.38 0.69 -13.85
C MET A 502 -51.87 1.27 -12.53
N ILE A 503 -52.50 2.33 -12.03
CA ILE A 503 -52.18 2.93 -10.72
C ILE A 503 -52.46 1.91 -9.61
N GLU A 504 -53.64 1.28 -9.60
CA GLU A 504 -54.03 0.28 -8.61
C GLU A 504 -53.06 -0.90 -8.56
N GLN A 505 -52.59 -1.38 -9.72
CA GLN A 505 -51.58 -2.44 -9.78
C GLN A 505 -50.26 -2.03 -9.09
N ASN A 506 -49.82 -0.78 -9.28
CA ASN A 506 -48.62 -0.27 -8.63
C ASN A 506 -48.83 -0.05 -7.11
N ILE A 507 -50.06 0.25 -6.66
CA ILE A 507 -50.42 0.27 -5.22
C ILE A 507 -50.24 -1.11 -4.60
N VAL A 508 -50.77 -2.17 -5.24
CA VAL A 508 -50.68 -3.54 -4.73
C VAL A 508 -49.23 -3.97 -4.59
N TYR A 509 -48.39 -3.66 -5.59
CA TYR A 509 -46.97 -3.98 -5.55
C TYR A 509 -46.22 -3.31 -4.39
N THR A 510 -46.42 -2.00 -4.22
CA THR A 510 -45.69 -1.22 -3.20
C THR A 510 -46.17 -1.49 -1.79
N ARG A 511 -47.34 -2.11 -1.60
CA ARG A 511 -47.87 -2.47 -0.27
C ARG A 511 -46.90 -3.32 0.56
N ASN A 512 -46.14 -4.20 -0.10
CA ASN A 512 -45.16 -5.08 0.55
C ASN A 512 -43.73 -4.51 0.55
N LYS A 513 -43.54 -3.27 0.08
CA LYS A 513 -42.25 -2.57 -0.02
C LYS A 513 -42.36 -1.17 0.58
N PRO A 514 -42.33 -1.03 1.91
CA PRO A 514 -42.55 0.24 2.61
C PRO A 514 -41.66 1.38 2.10
N GLU A 515 -40.44 1.07 1.70
CA GLU A 515 -39.43 1.98 1.15
C GLU A 515 -39.75 2.52 -0.27
N LEU A 516 -40.80 2.00 -0.91
CA LEU A 516 -41.31 2.43 -2.21
C LEU A 516 -42.75 2.98 -2.12
N ARG A 517 -43.30 3.16 -0.92
CA ARG A 517 -44.70 3.53 -0.73
C ARG A 517 -44.95 5.00 -1.07
N PHE A 518 -45.93 5.24 -1.93
CA PHE A 518 -46.49 6.56 -2.23
C PHE A 518 -48.00 6.58 -1.95
N GLU A 519 -48.65 7.73 -2.08
CA GLU A 519 -50.10 7.89 -1.86
C GLU A 519 -50.95 7.29 -2.99
N TYR A 520 -50.42 7.31 -4.22
CA TYR A 520 -51.04 6.84 -5.45
C TYR A 520 -52.48 7.33 -5.65
N PRO A 521 -52.71 8.65 -5.77
CA PRO A 521 -54.04 9.15 -6.09
C PRO A 521 -54.47 8.64 -7.46
N LEU A 522 -55.72 8.21 -7.58
CA LEU A 522 -56.33 7.90 -8.88
C LEU A 522 -56.50 9.18 -9.69
N LEU A 523 -56.48 9.06 -11.02
CA LEU A 523 -56.81 10.12 -11.96
C LEU A 523 -58.30 10.44 -11.86
N GLN A 524 -58.60 11.73 -11.79
CA GLN A 524 -59.97 12.26 -11.74
C GLN A 524 -60.10 13.41 -12.73
N GLY A 525 -61.28 13.51 -13.33
CA GLY A 525 -61.67 14.64 -14.17
C GLY A 525 -61.38 15.99 -13.51
N ASP A 526 -60.94 16.95 -14.31
CA ASP A 526 -60.67 18.35 -13.94
C ASP A 526 -59.52 18.60 -12.94
N ILE A 527 -58.94 17.57 -12.34
CA ILE A 527 -57.79 17.69 -11.44
C ILE A 527 -56.49 17.75 -12.26
N PRO A 528 -55.64 18.79 -12.11
CA PRO A 528 -54.35 18.82 -12.78
C PRO A 528 -53.33 17.91 -12.09
N TYR A 529 -52.66 17.08 -12.88
CA TYR A 529 -51.56 16.23 -12.43
C TYR A 529 -50.27 16.60 -13.17
N TYR A 530 -49.17 16.64 -12.43
CA TYR A 530 -47.83 16.86 -12.94
C TYR A 530 -47.15 15.52 -13.18
N PHE A 531 -46.50 15.34 -14.33
CA PHE A 531 -45.80 14.11 -14.70
C PHE A 531 -44.34 14.39 -15.05
N TRP A 532 -43.46 13.47 -14.68
CA TRP A 532 -42.09 13.40 -15.19
C TRP A 532 -41.62 11.95 -15.28
N VAL A 533 -40.61 11.72 -16.10
CA VAL A 533 -40.08 10.38 -16.38
C VAL A 533 -38.59 10.35 -16.06
N THR A 534 -38.14 9.24 -15.48
CA THR A 534 -36.73 8.88 -15.34
C THR A 534 -36.45 7.61 -16.15
N ALA A 535 -35.19 7.40 -16.51
CA ALA A 535 -34.70 6.17 -17.10
C ALA A 535 -33.80 5.47 -16.09
N CYS A 536 -33.80 4.16 -16.09
CA CYS A 536 -32.95 3.31 -15.28
C CYS A 536 -32.18 2.38 -16.22
N ASP A 537 -30.87 2.27 -16.04
CA ASP A 537 -30.06 1.33 -16.81
C ASP A 537 -30.27 -0.13 -16.33
N SER A 538 -29.55 -1.07 -16.91
CA SER A 538 -29.66 -2.50 -16.56
C SER A 538 -29.07 -2.88 -15.20
N ALA A 539 -28.28 -2.00 -14.57
CA ALA A 539 -27.73 -2.19 -13.24
C ALA A 539 -28.68 -1.71 -12.13
N TYR A 540 -29.72 -0.92 -12.46
CA TYR A 540 -30.74 -0.53 -11.51
C TYR A 540 -31.49 -1.74 -10.91
N ASP A 541 -31.59 -1.74 -9.60
CA ASP A 541 -32.50 -2.57 -8.82
C ASP A 541 -33.14 -1.69 -7.73
N GLU A 542 -34.21 -2.19 -7.10
CA GLU A 542 -34.88 -1.50 -6.01
C GLU A 542 -34.08 -1.52 -4.69
N ALA A 543 -33.04 -2.35 -4.63
CA ALA A 543 -32.04 -2.32 -3.58
C ALA A 543 -31.44 -0.90 -3.45
N PRO A 544 -31.44 -0.28 -2.26
CA PRO A 544 -31.03 1.12 -2.08
C PRO A 544 -29.67 1.48 -2.69
N GLU A 545 -28.73 0.55 -2.67
CA GLU A 545 -27.38 0.71 -3.21
C GLU A 545 -27.30 0.81 -4.74
N LEU A 546 -28.32 0.34 -5.48
CA LEU A 546 -28.36 0.36 -6.95
C LEU A 546 -29.28 1.45 -7.50
N ARG A 547 -29.93 2.23 -6.62
CA ARG A 547 -30.83 3.32 -7.04
C ARG A 547 -30.10 4.50 -7.68
N ASP A 548 -28.78 4.58 -7.55
CA ASP A 548 -27.95 5.58 -8.22
C ASP A 548 -27.80 5.34 -9.73
N HIS A 549 -28.42 4.27 -10.26
CA HIS A 549 -28.63 3.97 -11.68
C HIS A 549 -29.92 4.52 -12.26
N GLU A 550 -30.69 5.30 -11.49
CA GLU A 550 -31.82 6.07 -11.99
C GLU A 550 -31.37 7.47 -12.43
N SER A 551 -31.76 7.87 -13.64
CA SER A 551 -31.42 9.18 -14.19
C SER A 551 -32.12 10.32 -13.48
N LYS A 552 -31.64 11.53 -13.73
CA LYS A 552 -32.41 12.74 -13.39
C LYS A 552 -33.76 12.73 -14.11
N ARG A 553 -34.75 13.40 -13.52
CA ARG A 553 -36.07 13.54 -14.15
C ARG A 553 -36.02 14.33 -15.46
N SER A 554 -36.92 13.99 -16.37
CA SER A 554 -37.28 14.80 -17.52
C SER A 554 -37.85 16.16 -17.09
N ASN A 555 -38.10 17.04 -18.06
CA ASN A 555 -38.97 18.20 -17.84
C ASN A 555 -40.36 17.72 -17.38
N VAL A 556 -40.98 18.51 -16.50
CA VAL A 556 -42.32 18.23 -15.97
C VAL A 556 -43.36 18.67 -16.98
N VAL A 557 -44.40 17.86 -17.18
CA VAL A 557 -45.59 18.21 -17.96
C VAL A 557 -46.83 18.20 -17.07
N ILE A 558 -47.87 18.92 -17.48
CA ILE A 558 -49.14 18.99 -16.77
C ILE A 558 -50.20 18.35 -17.66
N ALA A 559 -51.02 17.47 -17.09
CA ALA A 559 -52.21 16.94 -17.74
C ALA A 559 -53.43 17.18 -16.86
N ARG A 560 -54.59 17.42 -17.48
CA ARG A 560 -55.88 17.51 -16.78
C ARG A 560 -56.87 16.53 -17.45
N PRO A 561 -57.15 15.36 -16.83
CA PRO A 561 -58.19 14.45 -17.31
C PRO A 561 -59.49 15.20 -17.59
N ARG A 562 -60.13 14.95 -18.73
CA ARG A 562 -61.36 15.63 -19.19
C ARG A 562 -62.53 14.69 -19.28
#